data_AF-A0A928U4P5-F1
#
_entry.id   AF-A0A928U4P5-F1
#
_cell.length_a   1.000
_cell.length_b   1.000
_cell.length_c   1.000
_cell.angle_alpha   90.00
_cell.angle_beta   90.00
_cell.angle_gamma   90.00
#
_symmetry.space_group_name_H-M   'P 1'
#
loop_
_entity.id
_entity.type
_entity.pdbx_description
1 polymer ?
#
loop_
_entity_poly.entity_id
_entity_poly.type
_entity_poly.pdbx_seq_one_letter_code
_entity_poly.pdbx_strand_id
1 'polypeptide(L)'
;MATTEKVTLTLPSELMQTMRDFVPPRGQSKFVAEAIEYFIEMKQRQLLREELMVGYQVTAEQSMAVTKDWEPLDDEAWLLHVPSYEGEEPADDTADQEG
;
A
#
# COMPACT_ATOMS: atom_id res chain seq x y z
N MET A 1 -7.92 1.19 31.29
CA MET A 1 -6.65 1.23 32.05
C MET A 1 -5.70 0.27 31.37
N ALA A 2 -4.51 0.71 30.97
CA ALA A 2 -3.54 -0.19 30.33
C ALA A 2 -2.99 -1.15 31.38
N THR A 3 -3.41 -2.42 31.32
CA THR A 3 -2.89 -3.50 32.15
C THR A 3 -1.54 -3.94 31.58
N THR A 4 -0.45 -3.63 32.28
CA THR A 4 0.89 -4.14 31.99
C THR A 4 1.07 -5.55 32.54
N GLU A 5 1.46 -6.49 31.70
CA GLU A 5 1.82 -7.86 32.08
C GLU A 5 3.35 -8.01 32.14
N LYS A 6 3.87 -8.65 33.20
CA LYS A 6 5.30 -8.92 33.34
C LYS A 6 5.62 -10.30 32.80
N VAL A 7 6.40 -10.35 31.72
CA VAL A 7 6.84 -11.60 31.08
C VAL A 7 8.36 -11.74 31.19
N THR A 8 8.84 -12.93 31.55
CA THR A 8 10.28 -13.26 31.54
C THR A 8 10.62 -13.92 30.22
N LEU A 9 11.52 -13.30 29.46
CA LEU A 9 11.92 -13.74 28.11
C LEU A 9 13.44 -13.91 28.08
N THR A 10 13.92 -14.94 27.38
CA THR A 10 15.34 -15.11 27.12
C THR A 10 15.68 -14.47 25.78
N LEU A 11 16.54 -13.45 25.80
CA LEU A 11 17.02 -12.77 24.60
C LEU A 11 18.53 -13.04 24.42
N PRO A 12 19.03 -13.12 23.17
CA PRO A 12 20.46 -13.26 22.91
C PRO A 12 21.27 -12.17 23.61
N SER A 13 22.40 -12.56 24.21
CA SER A 13 23.26 -11.64 24.96
C SER A 13 23.78 -10.49 24.09
N GLU A 14 24.12 -10.78 22.84
CA GLU A 14 24.56 -9.81 21.84
C GLU A 14 23.48 -8.76 21.57
N LEU A 15 22.23 -9.19 21.37
CA LEU A 15 21.09 -8.29 21.13
C LEU A 15 20.84 -7.38 22.34
N MET A 16 20.92 -7.93 23.55
CA MET A 16 20.79 -7.15 24.79
C MET A 16 21.94 -6.17 24.99
N GLN A 17 23.13 -6.46 24.47
CA GLN A 17 24.28 -5.57 24.53
C GLN A 17 24.09 -4.39 23.58
N THR A 18 23.76 -4.66 22.32
CA THR A 18 23.40 -3.64 21.34
C THR A 18 22.27 -2.74 21.87
N MET A 19 21.21 -3.33 22.42
CA MET A 19 20.09 -2.55 22.98
C MET A 19 20.53 -1.61 24.11
N ARG A 20 21.47 -2.03 24.97
CA ARG A 20 21.99 -1.20 26.07
C ARG A 20 22.82 -0.02 25.57
N ASP A 21 23.42 -0.13 24.39
CA ASP A 21 24.16 0.96 23.76
C ASP A 21 23.20 2.03 23.19
N PHE A 22 22.01 1.62 22.74
CA PHE A 22 21.00 2.52 22.17
C PHE A 22 20.03 3.12 23.19
N VAL A 23 19.73 2.42 24.29
CA VAL A 23 18.64 2.79 25.19
C VAL A 23 19.10 2.80 26.66
N PRO A 24 18.84 3.90 27.41
CA PRO A 24 19.18 3.96 28.82
C PRO A 24 18.41 2.91 29.64
N PRO A 25 18.92 2.49 30.81
CA PRO A 25 18.36 1.38 31.59
C PRO A 25 16.87 1.50 31.90
N ARG A 26 16.37 2.72 32.12
CA ARG A 26 14.95 2.99 32.42
C ARG A 26 14.02 2.91 31.21
N GLY A 27 14.55 2.92 29.98
CA GLY A 27 13.77 2.89 28.73
C GLY A 27 13.63 1.51 28.10
N GLN A 28 14.31 0.50 28.65
CA GLN A 28 14.43 -0.82 28.02
C GLN A 28 13.08 -1.52 27.80
N SER A 29 12.21 -1.52 28.80
CA SER A 29 10.89 -2.16 28.67
C SER A 29 10.01 -1.46 27.63
N LYS A 30 10.11 -0.13 27.50
CA LYS A 30 9.36 0.65 26.50
C LYS A 30 9.85 0.35 25.09
N PHE A 31 11.18 0.27 24.92
CA PHE A 31 11.78 -0.09 23.64
C PHE A 31 11.38 -1.50 23.18
N VAL A 32 11.39 -2.49 24.09
CA VAL A 32 10.94 -3.84 23.75
C VAL A 32 9.46 -3.84 23.36
N ALA A 33 8.61 -3.11 24.10
CA ALA A 33 7.19 -3.01 23.78
C ALA A 33 6.95 -2.39 22.40
N GLU A 34 7.62 -1.28 22.09
CA GLU A 34 7.54 -0.61 20.78
C GLU A 34 8.04 -1.51 19.65
N ALA A 35 9.13 -2.25 19.86
CA ALA A 35 9.65 -3.19 18.87
C ALA A 35 8.67 -4.34 18.59
N ILE A 36 8.03 -4.87 19.64
CA ILE A 36 7.01 -5.93 19.50
C ILE A 36 5.78 -5.38 18.76
N GLU A 37 5.28 -4.20 19.15
CA GLU A 37 4.13 -3.56 18.51
C GLU A 37 4.39 -3.32 17.02
N TYR A 38 5.55 -2.73 16.68
CA TYR A 38 5.97 -2.53 15.31
C TYR A 38 6.05 -3.84 14.52
N PHE A 39 6.63 -4.89 15.11
CA PHE A 39 6.77 -6.18 14.44
C PHE A 39 5.42 -6.86 14.19
N ILE A 40 4.50 -6.78 15.16
CA ILE A 40 3.12 -7.30 15.03
C ILE A 40 2.39 -6.58 13.90
N GLU A 41 2.40 -5.24 13.89
CA GLU A 41 1.77 -4.46 12.82
C GLU A 41 2.35 -4.80 11.44
N MET A 42 3.68 -4.88 11.34
CA MET A 42 4.35 -5.23 10.10
C MET A 42 3.90 -6.62 9.61
N LYS A 43 3.81 -7.60 10.52
CA LYS A 43 3.35 -8.94 10.19
C LYS A 43 1.89 -8.98 9.78
N GLN A 44 1.01 -8.24 10.46
CA GLN A 44 -0.39 -8.13 10.07
C GLN A 44 -0.55 -7.54 8.67
N ARG A 45 0.19 -6.45 8.36
CA ARG A 45 0.18 -5.86 7.02
C ARG A 45 0.69 -6.83 5.95
N GLN A 46 1.72 -7.62 6.27
CA GLN A 46 2.24 -8.62 5.35
C GLN A 46 1.20 -9.71 5.06
N LEU A 47 0.60 -10.29 6.11
CA LEU A 47 -0.41 -11.33 5.97
C LEU A 47 -1.63 -10.84 5.19
N LEU A 48 -2.13 -9.64 5.52
CA LEU A 48 -3.24 -9.03 4.80
C LEU A 48 -2.92 -8.85 3.31
N ARG A 49 -1.70 -8.42 2.97
CA ARG A 49 -1.28 -8.26 1.58
C ARG A 49 -1.25 -9.60 0.84
N GLU A 50 -0.74 -10.64 1.49
CA GLU A 50 -0.71 -12.00 0.93
C GLU A 50 -2.13 -12.52 0.70
N GLU A 51 -3.02 -12.36 1.68
CA GLU A 51 -4.43 -12.74 1.58
C GLU A 51 -5.15 -12.01 0.46
N LEU A 52 -4.97 -10.69 0.34
CA LEU A 52 -5.54 -9.90 -0.75
C LEU A 52 -5.04 -10.37 -2.12
N MET A 53 -3.74 -10.61 -2.25
CA MET A 53 -3.15 -11.06 -3.51
C MET A 53 -3.73 -12.41 -3.95
N VAL A 54 -3.82 -13.37 -3.01
CA VAL A 54 -4.44 -14.68 -3.27
C VAL A 54 -5.92 -14.50 -3.61
N GLY A 55 -6.65 -13.69 -2.85
CA GLY A 55 -8.07 -13.41 -3.09
C GLY A 55 -8.33 -12.89 -4.49
N TYR A 56 -7.59 -11.86 -4.92
CA TYR A 56 -7.70 -11.29 -6.26
C TYR A 56 -7.32 -12.28 -7.36
N GLN A 57 -6.31 -13.13 -7.15
CA GLN A 57 -5.93 -14.15 -8.12
C GLN A 57 -7.02 -15.22 -8.28
N VAL A 58 -7.59 -15.69 -7.17
CA VAL A 58 -8.64 -16.72 -7.16
C VAL A 58 -9.93 -16.20 -7.81
N THR A 59 -10.27 -14.93 -7.59
CA THR A 59 -11.50 -14.33 -8.14
C THR A 59 -11.29 -13.62 -9.47
N ALA A 60 -10.09 -13.68 -10.06
CA ALA A 60 -9.74 -12.93 -11.27
C ALA A 60 -10.69 -13.23 -12.43
N GLU A 61 -10.93 -14.50 -12.74
CA GLU A 61 -11.79 -14.91 -13.85
C GLU A 61 -13.23 -14.40 -13.68
N GLN A 62 -13.80 -14.55 -12.48
CA GLN A 62 -15.14 -14.06 -12.17
C GLN A 62 -15.22 -12.54 -12.25
N SER A 63 -14.21 -11.84 -11.73
CA SER A 63 -14.14 -10.39 -11.77
C SER A 63 -14.05 -9.87 -13.21
N MET A 64 -13.27 -10.54 -14.07
CA MET A 64 -13.17 -10.21 -15.49
C MET A 64 -14.47 -10.49 -16.24
N ALA A 65 -15.16 -11.58 -15.93
CA ALA A 65 -16.47 -11.89 -16.52
C ALA A 65 -17.49 -10.79 -16.20
N VAL A 66 -17.60 -10.40 -14.92
CA VAL A 66 -18.47 -9.29 -14.51
C VAL A 66 -18.07 -7.99 -15.21
N THR A 67 -16.77 -7.67 -15.29
CA THR A 67 -16.32 -6.45 -15.99
C THR A 67 -16.77 -6.45 -17.45
N LYS A 68 -16.60 -7.58 -18.15
CA LYS A 68 -16.99 -7.71 -19.55
C LYS A 68 -18.50 -7.61 -19.77
N ASP A 69 -19.30 -8.11 -18.84
CA ASP A 69 -20.76 -8.02 -18.93
C ASP A 69 -21.26 -6.57 -18.83
N TRP A 70 -20.50 -5.70 -18.14
CA TRP A 70 -20.85 -4.30 -17.91
C TRP A 70 -20.15 -3.32 -18.88
N GLU A 71 -19.08 -3.75 -19.55
CA GLU A 71 -18.28 -2.96 -20.50
C GLU A 71 -19.13 -2.12 -21.49
N PRO A 72 -20.22 -2.63 -22.12
CA PRO A 72 -21.01 -1.82 -23.03
C PRO A 72 -21.68 -0.62 -22.36
N LEU A 73 -22.13 -0.77 -21.11
CA LEU A 73 -22.78 0.30 -20.37
C LEU A 73 -21.76 1.36 -19.91
N ASP A 74 -20.56 0.92 -19.54
CA ASP A 74 -19.46 1.80 -19.16
C ASP A 74 -19.02 2.66 -20.37
N ASP A 75 -18.92 2.06 -21.56
CA ASP A 75 -18.60 2.75 -22.82
C ASP A 75 -19.66 3.80 -23.19
N GLU A 76 -20.94 3.42 -23.12
CA GLU A 76 -22.06 4.34 -23.37
C GLU A 76 -22.05 5.53 -22.40
N ALA A 77 -21.86 5.26 -21.10
CA ALA A 77 -21.78 6.29 -20.07
C ALA A 77 -20.58 7.24 -20.30
N TRP A 78 -19.43 6.70 -20.71
CA TRP A 78 -18.24 7.49 -21.00
C TRP A 78 -18.47 8.44 -22.19
N LEU A 79 -19.04 7.93 -23.28
CA LEU A 79 -19.31 8.71 -24.49
C LEU A 79 -20.36 9.82 -24.29
N LEU A 80 -21.34 9.60 -23.40
CA LEU A 80 -22.41 10.57 -23.15
C LEU A 80 -22.01 11.69 -22.18
N HIS A 81 -21.00 11.48 -21.34
CA HIS A 81 -20.70 12.37 -20.22
C HIS A 81 -19.29 12.96 -20.19
N VAL A 82 -18.35 12.42 -20.98
CA VAL A 82 -17.03 13.03 -21.13
C VAL A 82 -17.08 14.07 -22.25
N PRO A 83 -16.81 15.36 -21.98
CA PRO A 83 -16.70 16.36 -23.03
C PRO A 83 -15.62 15.91 -24.01
N SER A 84 -15.95 15.89 -25.31
CA SER A 84 -14.92 15.81 -26.33
C SER A 84 -13.95 16.96 -26.10
N TYR A 85 -12.66 16.65 -25.85
CA TYR A 85 -11.62 17.65 -26.00
C TYR A 85 -11.65 18.07 -27.47
N GLU A 86 -12.35 19.16 -27.76
CA GLU A 86 -12.11 19.96 -28.95
C GLU A 86 -10.68 20.50 -28.76
N GLY A 87 -9.71 19.70 -29.17
CA GLY A 87 -8.36 20.20 -29.34
C GLY A 87 -8.47 21.35 -30.32
N GLU A 88 -8.10 22.55 -29.88
CA GLU A 88 -7.69 23.62 -30.78
C GLU A 88 -6.77 22.97 -31.82
N GLU A 89 -7.19 22.97 -33.09
CA GLU A 89 -6.31 22.58 -34.18
C GLU A 89 -5.00 23.35 -34.00
N PRO A 90 -3.82 22.70 -33.97
CA PRO A 90 -2.58 23.44 -33.90
C PRO A 90 -2.58 24.40 -35.09
N ALA A 91 -2.51 25.70 -34.80
CA ALA A 91 -2.42 26.73 -35.82
C ALA A 91 -1.35 26.31 -36.81
N ASP A 92 -1.75 26.18 -38.08
CA ASP A 92 -0.86 25.90 -39.19
C ASP A 92 0.16 27.03 -39.28
N ASP A 93 1.30 26.85 -38.60
CA ASP A 93 2.44 27.77 -38.61
C ASP A 93 3.18 27.58 -39.93
N THR A 94 2.52 27.96 -41.03
CA THR A 94 3.15 28.22 -42.31
C THR A 94 3.84 29.57 -42.25
N ALA A 95 4.88 29.67 -41.41
CA ALA A 95 5.83 30.75 -41.43
C ALA A 95 7.24 30.17 -41.70
N ASP A 96 7.88 30.76 -42.70
CA ASP A 96 9.30 30.67 -43.02
C ASP A 96 9.80 29.39 -43.73
N GLN A 97 9.52 29.34 -45.03
CA GLN A 97 10.50 28.80 -45.97
C GLN A 97 10.33 29.37 -47.39
N GLU A 98 10.77 30.61 -47.62
CA GLU A 98 11.32 30.99 -48.92
C GLU A 98 12.58 31.84 -48.71
N GLY A 99 13.69 31.32 -49.21
CA GLY A 99 14.93 32.03 -49.47
C GLY A 99 15.17 32.16 -50.96
#